data_AF-A0A928BEU6-F1
#
_entry.id   AF-A0A928BEU6-F1
#
_cell.length_a   1.000
_cell.length_b   1.000
_cell.length_c   1.000
_cell.angle_alpha   90.00
_cell.angle_beta   90.00
_cell.angle_gamma   90.00
#
_symmetry.space_group_name_H-M   'P 1'
#
loop_
_entity.id
_entity.type
_entity.pdbx_description
1 polymer ?
#
loop_
_entity_poly.entity_id
_entity_poly.type
_entity_poly.pdbx_seq_one_letter_code
_entity_poly.pdbx_strand_id
1 'polypeptide(L)'
;MKRIITIVIAVAAFLAAEHTADAQFLKNLLKKATTETTAASAATSNGQAAGAALKALYTQYKADGKIDLSNINNIMNLAALANNVKDLKGKTNKSAFYKDFAAGLVTGSNSLVTSSNSTAVMNGLSKLVNNVDLTALQGKASEVVENVTTKGSAALEDANQIATSVSSILKLLK
;
A
#
# COMPACT_ATOMS: atom_id res chain seq x y z
N MET A 1 3.44 36.51 3.97
CA MET A 1 4.40 35.74 4.79
C MET A 1 4.41 36.24 6.25
N LYS A 2 3.29 36.11 6.98
CA LYS A 2 3.11 36.70 8.32
C LYS A 2 2.81 35.67 9.44
N ARG A 3 2.91 34.38 9.15
CA ARG A 3 2.52 33.31 10.10
C ARG A 3 3.68 32.57 10.77
N ILE A 4 4.93 32.89 10.43
CA ILE A 4 6.11 32.18 10.94
C ILE A 4 6.81 32.95 12.09
N ILE A 5 6.63 34.28 12.16
CA ILE A 5 7.37 35.12 13.13
C ILE A 5 6.74 35.13 14.53
N THR A 6 5.45 34.81 14.66
CA THR A 6 4.76 34.82 15.97
C THR A 6 5.15 33.65 16.87
N ILE A 7 5.70 32.56 16.33
CA ILE A 7 6.06 31.36 17.13
C ILE A 7 7.40 31.54 17.85
N VAL A 8 8.32 32.34 17.32
CA VAL A 8 9.67 32.47 17.90
C VAL A 8 9.68 33.38 19.13
N ILE A 9 8.80 34.37 19.21
CA ILE A 9 8.77 35.32 20.34
C ILE A 9 8.18 34.68 21.63
N ALA A 10 7.38 33.62 21.51
CA ALA A 10 6.89 32.88 22.67
C ALA A 10 7.95 31.97 23.33
N VAL A 11 9.07 31.68 22.63
CA VAL A 11 10.11 30.78 23.13
C VAL A 11 11.07 31.48 24.09
N ALA A 12 11.23 32.80 24.00
CA ALA A 12 12.15 33.55 24.87
C ALA A 12 11.57 33.88 26.26
N ALA A 13 10.25 33.79 26.45
CA ALA A 13 9.61 34.04 27.75
C ALA A 13 9.38 32.77 28.59
N PHE A 14 9.61 31.57 28.03
CA PHE A 14 9.32 30.29 28.71
C PHE A 14 10.56 29.63 29.37
N LEU A 15 11.72 30.29 29.35
CA LEU A 15 12.94 29.77 29.99
C LEU A 15 13.00 30.01 31.52
N ALA A 16 11.95 30.58 32.14
CA ALA A 16 11.98 30.99 33.56
C ALA A 16 11.02 30.21 34.49
N ALA A 17 10.46 29.07 34.07
CA ALA A 17 9.51 28.32 34.92
C ALA A 17 9.68 26.79 34.78
N GLU A 18 10.86 26.27 35.13
CA GLU A 18 11.15 24.82 35.04
C GLU A 18 10.45 23.94 36.10
N HIS A 19 9.59 24.47 36.97
CA HIS A 19 8.94 23.67 38.02
C HIS A 19 7.45 23.98 38.25
N THR A 20 6.66 24.11 37.19
CA THR A 20 5.18 24.12 37.31
C THR A 20 4.54 22.95 36.57
N ALA A 21 3.42 22.45 37.10
CA ALA A 21 2.65 21.35 36.51
C ALA A 21 2.22 21.64 35.06
N ASP A 22 2.14 22.92 34.69
CA ASP A 22 1.80 23.38 33.34
C ASP A 22 2.90 23.09 32.30
N ALA A 23 4.17 23.13 32.70
CA ALA A 23 5.28 22.74 31.82
C ALA A 23 5.25 21.24 31.50
N GLN A 24 4.87 20.40 32.48
CA GLN A 24 4.67 18.96 32.27
C GLN A 24 3.44 18.67 31.41
N PHE A 25 2.35 19.43 31.57
CA PHE A 25 1.18 19.34 30.71
C PHE A 25 1.52 19.68 29.25
N LEU A 26 2.24 20.77 29.01
CA LEU A 26 2.69 21.15 27.68
C LEU A 26 3.70 20.13 27.11
N LYS A 27 4.60 19.57 27.92
CA LYS A 27 5.53 18.49 27.48
C LYS A 27 4.78 17.21 27.11
N ASN A 28 3.72 16.87 27.84
CA ASN A 28 2.85 15.73 27.54
C ASN A 28 1.93 16.00 26.35
N LEU A 29 1.48 17.24 26.15
CA LEU A 29 0.70 17.64 24.99
C LEU A 29 1.57 17.69 23.73
N LEU A 30 2.82 18.18 23.84
CA LEU A 30 3.81 18.07 22.77
C LEU A 30 4.22 16.63 22.52
N LYS A 31 4.43 15.79 23.55
CA LYS A 31 4.65 14.34 23.34
C LYS A 31 3.45 13.71 22.63
N LYS A 32 2.22 13.98 23.05
CA LYS A 32 0.99 13.49 22.41
C LYS A 32 0.84 14.00 20.97
N ALA A 33 1.26 15.24 20.68
CA ALA A 33 1.26 15.80 19.34
C ALA A 33 2.46 15.37 18.47
N THR A 34 3.55 14.89 19.07
CA THR A 34 4.75 14.41 18.36
C THR A 34 4.84 12.88 18.30
N THR A 35 3.89 12.16 18.90
CA THR A 35 3.82 10.67 18.88
C THR A 35 2.64 10.11 18.09
N GLU A 36 2.09 10.86 17.14
CA GLU A 36 1.26 10.32 16.06
C GLU A 36 1.78 10.75 14.68
N THR A 37 3.10 10.72 14.49
CA THR A 37 3.59 10.09 13.26
C THR A 37 3.78 8.63 13.61
N THR A 38 2.68 7.86 13.61
CA THR A 38 2.78 6.40 13.69
C THR A 38 3.72 6.01 12.55
N ALA A 39 4.92 5.52 12.86
CA ALA A 39 5.77 4.94 11.84
C ALA A 39 4.88 3.99 11.05
N ALA A 40 4.71 4.25 9.74
CA ALA A 40 3.79 3.48 8.93
C ALA A 40 4.13 2.01 9.13
N SER A 41 3.20 1.26 9.71
CA SER A 41 3.43 -0.17 9.94
C SER A 41 3.79 -0.80 8.59
N ALA A 42 4.59 -1.86 8.58
CA ALA A 42 4.89 -2.57 7.33
C ALA A 42 3.61 -2.89 6.55
N ALA A 43 2.51 -3.20 7.26
CA ALA A 43 1.18 -3.36 6.70
C ALA A 43 0.67 -2.11 5.97
N THR A 44 0.77 -0.93 6.58
CA THR A 44 0.35 0.34 5.97
C THR A 44 1.16 0.64 4.71
N SER A 45 2.49 0.53 4.77
CA SER A 45 3.39 0.79 3.64
C SER A 45 3.14 -0.20 2.49
N ASN A 46 3.02 -1.50 2.81
CA ASN A 46 2.68 -2.53 1.83
C ASN A 46 1.30 -2.29 1.21
N GLY A 47 0.31 -1.90 2.02
CA GLY A 47 -1.02 -1.53 1.56
C GLY A 47 -0.98 -0.38 0.57
N GLN A 48 -0.22 0.68 0.87
CA GLN A 48 -0.06 1.83 -0.04
C GLN A 48 0.57 1.43 -1.38
N ALA A 49 1.66 0.66 -1.35
CA ALA A 49 2.33 0.19 -2.56
C ALA A 49 1.44 -0.75 -3.38
N ALA A 50 0.72 -1.66 -2.73
CA ALA A 50 -0.28 -2.52 -3.37
C ALA A 50 -1.41 -1.70 -4.00
N GLY A 51 -1.88 -0.65 -3.32
CA GLY A 51 -2.94 0.24 -3.81
C GLY A 51 -2.51 1.02 -5.05
N ALA A 52 -1.28 1.52 -5.07
CA ALA A 52 -0.71 2.21 -6.21
C ALA A 52 -0.59 1.27 -7.43
N ALA A 53 -0.07 0.05 -7.22
CA ALA A 53 0.00 -0.97 -8.26
C ALA A 53 -1.39 -1.35 -8.80
N LEU A 54 -2.37 -1.53 -7.91
CA LEU A 54 -3.75 -1.85 -8.29
C LEU A 54 -4.38 -0.74 -9.13
N LYS A 55 -4.16 0.53 -8.77
CA LYS A 55 -4.62 1.69 -9.54
C LYS A 55 -3.99 1.75 -10.94
N ALA A 56 -2.69 1.48 -11.03
CA ALA A 56 -1.99 1.46 -12.31
C ALA A 56 -2.57 0.38 -13.25
N LEU A 57 -2.76 -0.84 -12.73
CA LEU A 57 -3.39 -1.94 -13.47
C LEU A 57 -4.85 -1.65 -13.85
N TYR A 58 -5.61 -1.04 -12.94
CA TYR A 58 -7.00 -0.65 -13.20
C TYR A 58 -7.11 0.35 -14.36
N THR A 59 -6.18 1.28 -14.48
CA THR A 59 -6.21 2.33 -15.50
C THR A 59 -6.23 1.72 -16.90
N GLN A 60 -5.41 0.70 -17.15
CA GLN A 60 -5.45 -0.04 -18.40
C GLN A 60 -6.67 -0.97 -18.48
N TYR A 61 -6.94 -1.73 -17.42
CA TYR A 61 -8.05 -2.68 -17.38
C TYR A 61 -9.40 -2.03 -17.73
N LYS A 62 -9.61 -0.77 -17.33
CA LYS A 62 -10.80 0.00 -17.65
C LYS A 62 -10.98 0.22 -19.16
N ALA A 63 -9.89 0.37 -19.90
CA ALA A 63 -9.91 0.54 -21.36
C ALA A 63 -10.04 -0.81 -22.08
N ASP A 64 -9.22 -1.80 -21.70
CA ASP A 64 -9.02 -3.02 -22.49
C ASP A 64 -9.86 -4.21 -21.99
N GLY A 65 -10.44 -4.11 -20.79
CA GLY A 65 -11.16 -5.21 -20.13
C GLY A 65 -10.29 -6.37 -19.65
N LYS A 66 -8.97 -6.28 -19.85
CA LYS A 66 -7.94 -7.25 -19.46
C LYS A 66 -6.61 -6.53 -19.17
N ILE A 67 -5.69 -7.22 -18.52
CA ILE A 67 -4.31 -6.75 -18.33
C ILE A 67 -3.46 -7.25 -19.51
N ASP A 68 -2.73 -6.34 -20.16
CA ASP A 68 -1.80 -6.73 -21.23
C ASP A 68 -0.44 -7.12 -20.66
N LEU A 69 -0.07 -8.39 -20.80
CA LEU A 69 1.22 -8.90 -20.36
C LEU A 69 2.36 -8.65 -21.35
N SER A 70 2.09 -8.14 -22.55
CA SER A 70 3.15 -7.63 -23.44
C SER A 70 3.67 -6.27 -22.98
N ASN A 71 2.93 -5.57 -22.12
CA ASN A 71 3.36 -4.30 -21.52
C ASN A 71 4.13 -4.55 -20.22
N ILE A 72 5.44 -4.29 -20.26
CA ILE A 72 6.36 -4.45 -19.12
C ILE A 72 5.89 -3.69 -17.88
N ASN A 73 5.27 -2.51 -18.03
CA ASN A 73 4.75 -1.77 -16.88
C ASN A 73 3.68 -2.56 -16.13
N ASN A 74 2.85 -3.34 -16.83
CA ASN A 74 1.86 -4.19 -16.18
C ASN A 74 2.50 -5.36 -15.45
N ILE A 75 3.53 -5.98 -16.02
CA ILE A 75 4.28 -7.04 -15.34
C ILE A 75 4.92 -6.46 -14.06
N MET A 76 5.54 -5.27 -14.13
CA MET A 76 6.12 -4.59 -12.97
C MET A 76 5.06 -4.28 -11.91
N ASN A 77 3.88 -3.80 -12.32
CA ASN A 77 2.78 -3.52 -11.38
C ASN A 77 2.20 -4.82 -10.78
N LEU A 78 2.11 -5.91 -11.53
CA LEU A 78 1.72 -7.23 -11.00
C LEU A 78 2.76 -7.75 -10.00
N ALA A 79 4.05 -7.60 -10.29
CA ALA A 79 5.12 -7.96 -9.38
C ALA A 79 5.12 -7.09 -8.11
N ALA A 80 4.93 -5.77 -8.24
CA ALA A 80 4.78 -4.86 -7.12
C ALA A 80 3.59 -5.25 -6.25
N LEU A 81 2.44 -5.54 -6.86
CA LEU A 81 1.27 -6.04 -6.14
C LEU A 81 1.61 -7.33 -5.39
N ALA A 82 2.13 -8.35 -6.08
CA ALA A 82 2.49 -9.65 -5.53
C ALA A 82 3.45 -9.56 -4.34
N ASN A 83 4.49 -8.71 -4.43
CA ASN A 83 5.46 -8.50 -3.36
C ASN A 83 4.84 -7.86 -2.12
N ASN A 84 3.90 -6.95 -2.30
CA ASN A 84 3.29 -6.21 -1.19
C ASN A 84 2.11 -6.96 -0.56
N VAL A 85 1.44 -7.85 -1.30
CA VAL A 85 0.32 -8.62 -0.74
C VAL A 85 0.75 -9.90 -0.03
N LYS A 86 1.98 -10.40 -0.23
CA LYS A 86 2.43 -11.71 0.27
C LYS A 86 2.17 -11.94 1.77
N ASP A 87 2.31 -10.88 2.57
CA ASP A 87 2.16 -10.94 4.03
C ASP A 87 0.69 -11.00 4.49
N LEU A 88 -0.28 -10.85 3.56
CA LEU A 88 -1.71 -11.14 3.79
C LEU A 88 -1.99 -12.65 3.90
N LYS A 89 -1.05 -13.52 3.49
CA LYS A 89 -1.24 -14.96 3.56
C LYS A 89 -1.54 -15.39 4.99
N GLY A 90 -2.65 -16.11 5.19
CA GLY A 90 -3.12 -16.52 6.51
C GLY A 90 -3.58 -15.39 7.46
N LYS A 91 -3.62 -14.12 7.02
CA LYS A 91 -4.15 -13.02 7.84
C LYS A 91 -5.67 -12.95 7.73
N THR A 92 -6.34 -12.77 8.86
CA THR A 92 -7.79 -12.59 8.93
C THR A 92 -8.15 -11.10 9.01
N ASN A 93 -9.39 -10.77 8.65
CA ASN A 93 -9.94 -9.42 8.76
C ASN A 93 -9.99 -8.85 10.19
N LYS A 94 -9.79 -9.70 11.21
CA LYS A 94 -9.68 -9.30 12.61
C LYS A 94 -8.28 -8.83 13.01
N SER A 95 -7.26 -9.19 12.23
CA SER A 95 -5.87 -8.84 12.55
C SER A 95 -5.59 -7.34 12.37
N ALA A 96 -4.75 -6.77 13.23
CA ALA A 96 -4.28 -5.39 13.09
C ALA A 96 -3.60 -5.17 11.74
N PHE A 97 -2.78 -6.15 11.31
CA PHE A 97 -2.13 -6.13 9.99
C PHE A 97 -3.14 -5.94 8.85
N TYR A 98 -4.24 -6.68 8.83
CA TYR A 98 -5.24 -6.57 7.77
C TYR A 98 -5.89 -5.18 7.74
N LYS A 99 -6.19 -4.61 8.92
CA LYS A 99 -6.81 -3.28 9.03
C LYS A 99 -5.86 -2.17 8.57
N ASP A 100 -4.61 -2.21 9.02
CA ASP A 100 -3.55 -1.29 8.61
C ASP A 100 -3.28 -1.38 7.11
N PHE A 101 -3.21 -2.60 6.58
CA PHE A 101 -3.04 -2.84 5.15
C PHE A 101 -4.21 -2.27 4.35
N ALA A 102 -5.45 -2.51 4.78
CA ALA A 102 -6.64 -1.97 4.10
C ALA A 102 -6.65 -0.44 4.09
N ALA A 103 -6.26 0.21 5.20
CA ALA A 103 -6.13 1.67 5.27
C ALA A 103 -5.05 2.19 4.33
N GLY A 104 -3.89 1.51 4.28
CA GLY A 104 -2.84 1.78 3.31
C GLY A 104 -3.32 1.64 1.86
N LEU A 105 -4.07 0.57 1.57
CA LEU A 105 -4.61 0.27 0.24
C LEU A 105 -5.55 1.36 -0.27
N VAL A 106 -6.46 1.85 0.58
CA VAL A 106 -7.35 2.99 0.27
C VAL A 106 -6.52 4.23 -0.06
N THR A 107 -5.49 4.51 0.74
CA THR A 107 -4.61 5.68 0.56
C THR A 107 -3.82 5.59 -0.76
N GLY A 108 -3.09 4.48 -0.98
CA GLY A 108 -2.22 4.31 -2.13
C GLY A 108 -2.96 4.16 -3.46
N SER A 109 -4.20 3.64 -3.43
CA SER A 109 -5.05 3.58 -4.61
C SER A 109 -5.70 4.92 -4.96
N ASN A 110 -5.45 5.98 -4.19
CA ASN A 110 -6.02 7.32 -4.38
C ASN A 110 -7.54 7.27 -4.47
N SER A 111 -8.17 6.61 -3.49
CA SER A 111 -9.62 6.43 -3.38
C SER A 111 -10.29 5.63 -4.50
N LEU A 112 -9.53 4.89 -5.31
CA LEU A 112 -10.11 3.86 -6.17
C LEU A 112 -10.66 2.70 -5.33
N VAL A 113 -9.90 2.29 -4.33
CA VAL A 113 -10.41 1.46 -3.23
C VAL A 113 -11.00 2.41 -2.18
N THR A 114 -12.25 2.18 -1.83
CA THR A 114 -13.02 3.01 -0.89
C THR A 114 -13.63 2.14 0.21
N SER A 115 -14.25 2.76 1.21
CA SER A 115 -14.98 2.06 2.26
C SER A 115 -16.04 1.08 1.72
N SER A 116 -16.67 1.39 0.59
CA SER A 116 -17.75 0.58 0.01
C SER A 116 -17.26 -0.69 -0.70
N ASN A 117 -16.05 -0.67 -1.27
CA ASN A 117 -15.50 -1.81 -2.03
C ASN A 117 -14.28 -2.47 -1.37
N SER A 118 -13.66 -1.82 -0.36
CA SER A 118 -12.44 -2.28 0.31
C SER A 118 -12.51 -3.71 0.83
N THR A 119 -13.65 -4.11 1.44
CA THR A 119 -13.81 -5.49 1.94
C THR A 119 -13.77 -6.51 0.82
N ALA A 120 -14.44 -6.23 -0.30
CA ALA A 120 -14.45 -7.12 -1.46
C ALA A 120 -13.06 -7.21 -2.12
N VAL A 121 -12.38 -6.07 -2.27
CA VAL A 121 -11.02 -5.98 -2.80
C VAL A 121 -10.03 -6.74 -1.92
N MET A 122 -10.06 -6.50 -0.61
CA MET A 122 -9.19 -7.18 0.36
C MET A 122 -9.44 -8.68 0.37
N ASN A 123 -10.70 -9.14 0.30
CA ASN A 123 -11.00 -10.56 0.15
C ASN A 123 -10.44 -11.15 -1.15
N GLY A 124 -10.49 -10.38 -2.24
CA GLY A 124 -9.86 -10.74 -3.51
C GLY A 124 -8.34 -10.88 -3.39
N LEU A 125 -7.67 -9.91 -2.75
CA LEU A 125 -6.23 -9.94 -2.51
C LEU A 125 -5.82 -11.08 -1.58
N SER A 126 -6.61 -11.35 -0.53
CA SER A 126 -6.41 -12.52 0.33
C SER A 126 -6.58 -13.83 -0.43
N LYS A 127 -7.56 -13.95 -1.34
CA LYS A 127 -7.70 -15.15 -2.19
C LYS A 127 -6.51 -15.30 -3.15
N LEU A 128 -6.05 -14.21 -3.75
CA LEU A 128 -4.88 -14.22 -4.63
C LEU A 128 -3.66 -14.83 -3.93
N VAL A 129 -3.32 -14.35 -2.73
CA VAL A 129 -2.11 -14.80 -2.01
C VAL A 129 -2.22 -16.22 -1.43
N ASN A 130 -3.44 -16.72 -1.24
CA ASN A 130 -3.67 -18.06 -0.70
C ASN A 130 -3.79 -19.12 -1.80
N ASN A 131 -4.21 -18.74 -3.02
CA ASN A 131 -4.58 -19.68 -4.08
C ASN A 131 -3.71 -19.59 -5.34
N VAL A 132 -2.90 -18.53 -5.48
CA VAL A 132 -2.02 -18.34 -6.63
C VAL A 132 -0.58 -18.32 -6.16
N ASP A 133 0.30 -19.04 -6.86
CA ASP A 133 1.73 -18.96 -6.60
C ASP A 133 2.26 -17.60 -7.08
N LEU A 134 2.62 -16.76 -6.13
CA LEU A 134 3.14 -15.42 -6.39
C LEU A 134 4.67 -15.41 -6.48
N THR A 135 5.35 -16.52 -6.15
CA THR A 135 6.81 -16.57 -6.03
C THR A 135 7.51 -16.29 -7.36
N ALA A 136 6.87 -16.64 -8.48
CA ALA A 136 7.37 -16.37 -9.83
C ALA A 136 7.50 -14.87 -10.17
N LEU A 137 6.71 -14.00 -9.52
CA LEU A 137 6.81 -12.54 -9.66
C LEU A 137 7.44 -11.85 -8.44
N GLN A 138 7.52 -12.54 -7.30
CA GLN A 138 8.18 -12.02 -6.10
C GLN A 138 9.69 -11.94 -6.30
N GLY A 139 10.31 -10.84 -5.90
CA GLY A 139 11.76 -10.60 -6.10
C GLY A 139 12.19 -10.32 -7.56
N LYS A 140 11.29 -10.45 -8.54
CA LYS A 140 11.62 -10.32 -9.96
C LYS A 140 11.49 -8.92 -10.56
N ALA A 141 11.04 -7.91 -9.80
CA ALA A 141 10.91 -6.55 -10.32
C ALA A 141 12.22 -5.99 -10.91
N SER A 142 13.38 -6.49 -10.45
CA SER A 142 14.70 -6.10 -10.96
C SER A 142 15.25 -6.99 -12.08
N GLU A 143 14.77 -8.24 -12.25
CA GLU A 143 15.21 -9.18 -13.30
C GLU A 143 14.24 -9.27 -14.49
N VAL A 144 12.98 -8.83 -14.33
CA VAL A 144 11.94 -8.84 -15.36
C VAL A 144 12.33 -8.01 -16.60
N VAL A 145 13.20 -7.00 -16.44
CA VAL A 145 13.67 -6.17 -17.55
C VAL A 145 14.68 -6.89 -18.45
N GLU A 146 15.45 -7.85 -17.90
CA GLU A 146 16.45 -8.62 -18.68
C GLU A 146 16.02 -10.06 -19.04
N ASN A 147 15.07 -10.67 -18.32
CA ASN A 147 14.73 -12.10 -18.46
C ASN A 147 13.37 -12.43 -19.10
N VAL A 148 12.48 -11.45 -19.34
CA VAL A 148 11.17 -11.73 -19.97
C VAL A 148 11.31 -12.25 -21.41
N THR A 149 12.45 -12.02 -22.06
CA THR A 149 12.74 -12.53 -23.40
C THR A 149 13.33 -13.94 -23.44
N THR A 150 13.81 -14.50 -22.33
CA THR A 150 14.66 -15.71 -22.36
C THR A 150 14.38 -16.80 -21.32
N LYS A 151 13.54 -16.56 -20.30
CA LYS A 151 13.10 -17.63 -19.36
C LYS A 151 11.59 -17.90 -19.43
N GLY A 152 11.23 -18.73 -20.40
CA GLY A 152 10.41 -19.94 -20.24
C GLY A 152 8.95 -19.76 -19.81
N SER A 153 8.05 -20.23 -20.67
CA SER A 153 6.60 -20.49 -20.50
C SER A 153 6.01 -20.50 -19.08
N ALA A 154 6.65 -21.10 -18.08
CA ALA A 154 6.17 -21.17 -16.70
C ALA A 154 6.03 -19.80 -16.01
N ALA A 155 7.01 -18.90 -16.13
CA ALA A 155 6.91 -17.57 -15.51
C ALA A 155 5.81 -16.72 -16.19
N LEU A 156 5.56 -16.97 -17.48
CA LEU A 156 4.50 -16.33 -18.24
C LEU A 156 3.12 -16.94 -17.89
N GLU A 157 3.06 -18.24 -17.62
CA GLU A 157 1.86 -18.95 -17.15
C GLU A 157 1.46 -18.49 -15.75
N ASP A 158 2.42 -18.33 -14.83
CA ASP A 158 2.19 -17.77 -13.50
C ASP A 158 1.74 -16.31 -13.59
N ALA A 159 2.40 -15.49 -14.41
CA ALA A 159 1.98 -14.11 -14.66
C ALA A 159 0.56 -14.04 -15.24
N ASN A 160 0.18 -14.98 -16.09
CA ASN A 160 -1.16 -15.08 -16.66
C ASN A 160 -2.22 -15.49 -15.61
N GLN A 161 -1.89 -16.43 -14.72
CA GLN A 161 -2.77 -16.82 -13.62
C GLN A 161 -2.98 -15.66 -12.63
N ILE A 162 -1.91 -14.94 -12.30
CA ILE A 162 -1.94 -13.76 -11.44
C ILE A 162 -2.75 -12.65 -12.12
N ALA A 163 -2.50 -12.35 -13.40
CA ALA A 163 -3.23 -11.34 -14.16
C ALA A 163 -4.73 -11.65 -14.25
N THR A 164 -5.11 -12.93 -14.38
CA THR A 164 -6.51 -13.37 -14.41
C THR A 164 -7.18 -13.14 -13.06
N SER A 165 -6.49 -13.48 -11.97
CA SER A 165 -6.98 -13.27 -10.61
C SER A 165 -7.08 -11.78 -10.28
N VAL A 166 -6.07 -10.98 -10.64
CA VAL A 166 -6.08 -9.52 -10.46
C VAL A 166 -7.18 -8.88 -11.31
N SER A 167 -7.38 -9.29 -12.56
CA SER A 167 -8.49 -8.82 -13.40
C SER A 167 -9.86 -9.04 -12.73
N SER A 168 -10.03 -10.15 -11.99
CA SER A 168 -11.26 -10.41 -11.23
C SER A 168 -11.43 -9.46 -10.04
N ILE A 169 -10.34 -9.04 -9.41
CA ILE A 169 -10.34 -7.99 -8.37
C ILE A 169 -10.67 -6.63 -8.99
N LEU A 170 -10.08 -6.30 -10.14
CA LEU A 170 -10.29 -5.03 -10.84
C LEU A 170 -11.74 -4.84 -11.28
N LYS A 171 -12.48 -5.92 -11.58
CA LYS A 171 -13.92 -5.87 -11.84
C LYS A 171 -14.74 -5.36 -10.65
N LEU A 172 -14.24 -5.50 -9.42
CA LEU A 172 -14.90 -5.02 -8.20
C LEU A 172 -14.74 -3.49 -7.99
N LEU A 173 -13.90 -2.85 -8.79
CA LEU A 173 -13.61 -1.41 -8.75
C LEU A 173 -14.39 -0.62 -9.80
N LYS A 174 -15.36 -1.26 -10.48
CA LYS A 174 -16.22 -0.64 -11.48
C LYS A 174 -17.34 0.16 -10.82
#